data_AF-A0A1F6GST5-F1
#
_entry.id   AF-A0A1F6GST5-F1
#
_cell.length_a   1.000
_cell.length_b   1.000
_cell.length_c   1.000
_cell.angle_alpha   90.00
_cell.angle_beta   90.00
_cell.angle_gamma   90.00
#
_symmetry.space_group_name_H-M   'P 1'
#
loop_
_entity.id
_entity.type
_entity.pdbx_description
1 polymer ?
#
loop_
_entity_poly.entity_id
_entity_poly.type
_entity_poly.pdbx_seq_one_letter_code
_entity_poly.pdbx_strand_id
1 'polypeptide(L)'
;MAFLMLFLFTDQVSYSQTDKKERKENLYTVWMKLAILGKNQAEIESYFLRKIGSEDLELVKGRIRNTVLDNLKRSGLESRIMASYDLDDLNVVIDRVLTEIRYVGLEHDQDLRQTIKEEFGITLERL
;
A
#
# COMPACT_ATOMS: atom_id res chain seq x y z
N MET A 1 29.62 64.91 27.11
CA MET A 1 28.92 64.09 28.12
C MET A 1 27.69 63.48 27.45
N ALA A 2 27.58 62.13 27.47
CA ALA A 2 26.53 61.25 26.90
C ALA A 2 26.38 61.29 25.36
N PHE A 3 26.71 60.29 24.52
CA PHE A 3 26.76 58.80 24.52
C PHE A 3 25.39 58.07 24.41
N LEU A 4 25.31 57.21 23.36
CA LEU A 4 24.38 56.09 23.09
C LEU A 4 22.93 56.44 22.73
N MET A 5 22.22 55.75 21.82
CA MET A 5 22.55 54.78 20.77
C MET A 5 21.28 54.68 19.91
N LEU A 6 21.46 54.49 18.60
CA LEU A 6 20.44 54.05 17.67
C LEU A 6 20.03 52.61 18.02
N PHE A 7 18.73 52.31 18.09
CA PHE A 7 18.22 50.98 17.75
C PHE A 7 16.81 51.09 17.18
N LEU A 8 16.76 51.12 15.84
CA LEU A 8 15.62 50.65 15.06
C LEU A 8 15.68 49.13 15.08
N PHE A 9 14.86 48.48 15.91
CA PHE A 9 14.55 47.08 15.71
C PHE A 9 13.21 46.99 14.98
N THR A 10 13.34 46.84 13.67
CA THR A 10 12.37 46.10 12.87
C THR A 10 12.27 44.70 13.46
N ASP A 11 11.15 44.35 14.09
CA ASP A 11 10.84 42.94 14.28
C ASP A 11 10.57 42.36 12.88
N GLN A 12 11.62 41.77 12.33
CA GLN A 12 11.56 40.85 11.22
C GLN A 12 10.62 39.73 11.68
N VAL A 13 9.39 39.73 11.17
CA VAL A 13 8.55 38.53 11.15
C VAL A 13 9.37 37.48 10.42
N SER A 14 10.06 36.65 11.21
CA SER A 14 10.75 35.48 10.72
C SER A 14 9.65 34.54 10.24
N TYR A 15 9.36 34.58 8.94
CA TYR A 15 8.77 33.45 8.28
C TYR A 15 9.75 32.31 8.54
N SER A 16 9.37 31.43 9.46
CA SER A 16 9.87 30.06 9.50
C SER A 16 9.58 29.48 8.12
N GLN A 17 10.51 29.68 7.18
CA GLN A 17 10.70 28.76 6.10
C GLN A 17 11.05 27.46 6.79
N THR A 18 10.02 26.65 7.06
CA THR A 18 10.23 25.23 7.17
C THR A 18 10.91 24.86 5.87
N ASP A 19 12.22 24.69 5.97
CA ASP A 19 13.05 24.14 4.92
C ASP A 19 12.32 22.89 4.46
N LYS A 20 11.65 22.98 3.31
CA LYS A 20 10.91 21.87 2.72
C LYS A 20 11.99 20.91 2.23
N LYS A 21 12.66 20.21 3.15
CA LYS A 21 13.15 18.87 2.86
C LYS A 21 11.95 18.16 2.30
N GLU A 22 11.92 17.98 0.97
CA GLU A 22 10.95 17.15 0.29
C GLU A 22 10.80 15.88 1.13
N ARG A 23 9.69 15.76 1.86
CA ARG A 23 9.42 14.54 2.60
C ARG A 23 9.27 13.48 1.52
N LYS A 24 10.30 12.65 1.34
CA LYS A 24 10.26 11.48 0.45
C LYS A 24 8.94 10.78 0.73
N GLU A 25 8.05 10.82 -0.27
CA GLU A 25 6.69 10.32 -0.09
C GLU A 25 6.76 8.83 0.23
N ASN A 26 5.98 8.37 1.21
CA ASN A 26 6.00 6.97 1.58
C ASN A 26 5.44 6.13 0.42
N LEU A 27 6.27 5.29 -0.19
CA LEU A 27 5.94 4.55 -1.40
C LEU A 27 4.71 3.62 -1.21
N TYR A 28 4.57 3.00 -0.04
CA TYR A 28 3.37 2.22 0.31
C TYR A 28 2.12 3.10 0.29
N THR A 29 2.18 4.29 0.90
CA THR A 29 1.06 5.24 0.87
C THR A 29 0.73 5.68 -0.55
N VAL A 30 1.73 5.91 -1.40
CA VAL A 30 1.52 6.27 -2.82
C VAL A 30 0.83 5.14 -3.57
N TRP A 31 1.28 3.90 -3.39
CA TRP A 31 0.66 2.73 -3.99
C TRP A 31 -0.82 2.63 -3.60
N MET A 32 -1.11 2.68 -2.29
CA MET A 32 -2.47 2.57 -1.79
C MET A 32 -3.37 3.69 -2.31
N LYS A 33 -2.87 4.93 -2.41
CA LYS A 33 -3.63 6.04 -3.00
C LYS A 33 -4.01 5.73 -4.45
N LEU A 34 -3.09 5.21 -5.26
CA LEU A 34 -3.37 4.88 -6.66
C LEU A 34 -4.39 3.74 -6.78
N ALA A 35 -4.26 2.69 -5.98
CA ALA A 35 -5.23 1.60 -5.93
C ALA A 35 -6.64 2.10 -5.54
N ILE A 36 -6.75 2.95 -4.51
CA ILE A 36 -8.01 3.58 -4.09
C ILE A 36 -8.62 4.45 -5.21
N LEU A 37 -7.79 5.07 -6.06
CA LEU A 37 -8.22 5.81 -7.25
C LEU A 37 -8.64 4.89 -8.41
N GLY A 38 -8.64 3.56 -8.20
CA GLY A 38 -9.05 2.57 -9.19
C GLY A 38 -7.98 2.21 -10.21
N LYS A 39 -6.71 2.50 -9.93
CA LYS A 39 -5.60 2.06 -10.78
C LYS A 39 -5.33 0.57 -10.56
N ASN A 40 -5.22 -0.18 -11.66
CA ASN A 40 -4.82 -1.59 -11.60
C ASN A 40 -3.30 -1.73 -11.39
N GLN A 41 -2.82 -2.94 -11.07
CA GLN A 41 -1.40 -3.21 -10.82
C GLN A 41 -0.49 -2.67 -11.93
N ALA A 42 -0.81 -2.90 -13.20
CA ALA A 42 0.04 -2.48 -14.32
C ALA A 42 0.17 -0.95 -14.42
N GLU A 43 -0.91 -0.21 -14.19
CA GLU A 43 -0.89 1.26 -14.14
C GLU A 43 -0.05 1.76 -12.95
N ILE A 44 -0.17 1.12 -11.79
CA ILE A 44 0.60 1.47 -10.59
C ILE A 44 2.08 1.18 -10.81
N GLU A 45 2.44 -0.02 -11.25
CA GLU A 45 3.83 -0.40 -11.51
C GLU A 45 4.46 0.51 -12.57
N SER A 46 3.73 0.87 -13.63
CA SER A 46 4.18 1.85 -14.63
C SER A 46 4.47 3.24 -14.04
N TYR A 47 3.69 3.68 -13.04
CA TYR A 47 3.97 4.91 -12.30
C TYR A 47 5.28 4.83 -11.51
N PHE A 48 5.55 3.69 -10.85
CA PHE A 48 6.72 3.50 -10.00
C PHE A 48 8.01 3.23 -10.79
N LEU A 49 7.97 2.44 -11.88
CA LEU A 49 9.15 2.11 -12.69
C LEU A 49 9.83 3.33 -13.31
N ARG A 50 9.12 4.46 -13.42
CA ARG A 50 9.69 5.74 -13.88
C ARG A 50 10.42 6.52 -12.79
N LYS A 51 10.30 6.10 -11.52
CA LYS A 51 10.68 6.90 -10.33
C LYS A 51 11.58 6.16 -9.35
N ILE A 52 11.44 4.84 -9.23
CA ILE A 52 12.17 4.02 -8.25
C ILE A 52 12.77 2.77 -8.92
N GLY A 53 13.72 2.14 -8.23
CA GLY A 53 14.29 0.86 -8.65
C GLY A 53 13.33 -0.31 -8.43
N SER A 54 13.59 -1.43 -9.10
CA SER A 54 12.83 -2.68 -8.96
C SER A 54 12.89 -3.25 -7.54
N GLU A 55 14.02 -3.10 -6.84
CA GLU A 55 14.15 -3.54 -5.45
C GLU A 55 13.23 -2.77 -4.49
N ASP A 56 13.19 -1.44 -4.61
CA ASP A 56 12.28 -0.60 -3.82
C ASP A 56 10.80 -0.92 -4.11
N LEU A 57 10.49 -1.19 -5.39
CA LEU A 57 9.16 -1.60 -5.82
C LEU A 57 8.76 -2.91 -5.14
N GLU A 58 9.69 -3.87 -5.09
CA GLU A 58 9.45 -5.17 -4.50
C GLU A 58 9.33 -5.12 -2.97
N LEU A 59 10.07 -4.24 -2.30
CA LEU A 59 9.89 -3.97 -0.87
C LEU A 59 8.48 -3.41 -0.57
N VAL A 60 7.97 -2.52 -1.43
CA VAL A 60 6.61 -1.97 -1.30
C VAL A 60 5.57 -3.07 -1.50
N LYS A 61 5.72 -3.86 -2.57
CA LYS A 61 4.82 -5.00 -2.85
C LYS A 61 4.84 -6.00 -1.71
N GLY A 62 6.00 -6.38 -1.21
CA GLY A 62 6.14 -7.28 -0.05
C GLY A 62 5.39 -6.77 1.18
N ARG A 63 5.47 -5.47 1.47
CA ARG A 63 4.68 -4.86 2.56
C ARG A 63 3.17 -4.98 2.31
N ILE A 64 2.71 -4.76 1.08
CA ILE A 64 1.30 -4.85 0.72
C ILE A 64 0.80 -6.30 0.79
N ARG A 65 1.61 -7.27 0.32
CA ARG A 65 1.33 -8.70 0.45
C ARG A 65 1.06 -9.07 1.90
N ASN A 66 1.94 -8.66 2.82
CA ASN A 66 1.76 -8.90 4.25
C ASN A 66 0.46 -8.28 4.78
N THR A 67 0.13 -7.05 4.38
CA THR A 67 -1.14 -6.42 4.75
C THR A 67 -2.35 -7.24 4.27
N VAL A 68 -2.34 -7.73 3.03
CA VAL A 68 -3.40 -8.58 2.48
C VAL A 68 -3.54 -9.85 3.31
N LEU A 69 -2.44 -10.57 3.56
CA LEU A 69 -2.45 -11.82 4.33
C LEU A 69 -2.99 -11.59 5.75
N ASP A 70 -2.55 -10.52 6.41
CA ASP A 70 -3.04 -10.16 7.75
C ASP A 70 -4.53 -9.80 7.75
N ASN A 71 -5.03 -9.14 6.71
CA ASN A 71 -6.44 -8.82 6.56
C ASN A 71 -7.27 -10.09 6.32
N LEU A 72 -6.80 -11.01 5.48
CA LEU A 72 -7.44 -12.30 5.23
C LEU A 72 -7.54 -13.12 6.52
N LYS A 73 -6.45 -13.23 7.28
CA LYS A 73 -6.42 -13.89 8.61
C LYS A 73 -7.43 -13.26 9.57
N ARG A 74 -7.37 -11.93 9.74
CA ARG A 74 -8.27 -11.19 10.63
C ARG A 74 -9.74 -11.27 10.21
N SER A 75 -10.02 -11.47 8.93
CA SER A 75 -11.38 -11.63 8.43
C SER A 75 -12.00 -13.01 8.69
N GLY A 76 -11.23 -13.95 9.26
CA GLY A 76 -11.64 -15.32 9.52
C GLY A 76 -11.71 -16.15 8.23
N LEU A 77 -10.85 -15.89 7.25
CA LEU A 77 -10.84 -16.61 5.97
C LEU A 77 -10.74 -18.12 6.18
N GLU A 78 -9.83 -18.57 7.05
CA GLU A 78 -9.64 -19.97 7.38
C GLU A 78 -10.92 -20.62 7.94
N SER A 79 -11.60 -19.96 8.86
CA SER A 79 -12.87 -20.46 9.40
C SER A 79 -13.96 -20.54 8.34
N ARG A 80 -13.96 -19.62 7.37
CA ARG A 80 -14.92 -19.65 6.25
C ARG A 80 -14.63 -20.82 5.31
N ILE A 81 -13.37 -21.11 5.02
CA ILE A 81 -12.95 -22.28 4.22
C ILE A 81 -13.40 -23.57 4.92
N MET A 82 -13.14 -23.69 6.23
CA MET A 82 -13.54 -24.88 6.99
C MET A 82 -15.06 -25.07 7.06
N ALA A 83 -15.83 -23.99 6.93
CA ALA A 83 -17.28 -24.02 6.93
C ALA A 83 -17.90 -24.21 5.54
N SER A 84 -17.09 -24.26 4.47
CA SER A 84 -17.58 -24.48 3.10
C SER A 84 -17.96 -25.94 2.89
N TYR A 85 -19.20 -26.20 2.48
CA TYR A 85 -19.70 -27.57 2.24
C TYR A 85 -19.69 -27.96 0.77
N ASP A 86 -19.72 -26.97 -0.12
CA ASP A 86 -19.74 -27.17 -1.57
C ASP A 86 -18.85 -26.14 -2.31
N LEU A 87 -18.89 -26.23 -3.64
CA LEU A 87 -18.10 -25.36 -4.50
C LEU A 87 -18.60 -23.91 -4.51
N ASP A 88 -19.88 -23.66 -4.24
CA ASP A 88 -20.44 -22.31 -4.25
C ASP A 88 -19.97 -21.53 -3.01
N ASP A 89 -19.95 -22.19 -1.84
CA ASP A 89 -19.34 -21.63 -0.62
C ASP A 89 -17.86 -21.27 -0.85
N LEU A 90 -17.11 -22.18 -1.48
CA LEU A 90 -15.69 -21.97 -1.77
C LEU A 90 -15.49 -20.84 -2.79
N ASN A 91 -16.37 -20.71 -3.80
CA ASN A 91 -16.33 -19.61 -4.76
C ASN A 91 -16.55 -18.25 -4.07
N VAL A 92 -17.45 -18.16 -3.09
CA VAL A 92 -17.63 -16.93 -2.29
C VAL A 92 -16.36 -16.57 -1.51
N VAL A 93 -15.67 -17.57 -0.96
CA VAL A 93 -14.38 -17.37 -0.30
C VAL A 93 -13.34 -16.87 -1.29
N ILE A 94 -13.22 -17.49 -2.45
CA ILE A 94 -12.28 -17.08 -3.51
C ILE A 94 -12.59 -15.64 -3.94
N ASP A 95 -13.84 -15.29 -4.22
CA ASP A 95 -14.24 -13.95 -4.67
C ASP A 95 -13.90 -12.87 -3.63
N ARG A 96 -13.99 -13.20 -2.34
CA ARG A 96 -13.56 -12.31 -1.25
C ARG A 96 -12.05 -12.06 -1.32
N VAL A 97 -11.25 -13.11 -1.51
CA VAL A 97 -9.80 -12.99 -1.62
C VAL A 97 -9.41 -12.18 -2.85
N LEU A 98 -10.03 -12.46 -3.99
CA LEU A 98 -9.81 -11.71 -5.23
C LEU A 98 -10.17 -10.23 -5.07
N THR A 99 -11.21 -9.93 -4.30
CA THR A 99 -11.61 -8.54 -4.01
C THR A 99 -10.58 -7.82 -3.15
N GLU A 100 -10.03 -8.47 -2.13
CA GLU A 100 -8.94 -7.90 -1.31
C GLU A 100 -7.70 -7.61 -2.16
N ILE A 101 -7.32 -8.54 -3.05
CA ILE A 101 -6.19 -8.39 -3.96
C ILE A 101 -6.40 -7.22 -4.93
N ARG A 102 -7.59 -7.11 -5.53
CA ARG A 102 -7.95 -5.97 -6.40
C ARG A 102 -7.96 -4.65 -5.65
N TYR A 103 -8.45 -4.64 -4.42
CA TYR A 103 -8.51 -3.42 -3.60
C TYR A 103 -7.13 -2.81 -3.34
N VAL A 104 -6.09 -3.66 -3.24
CA VAL A 104 -4.71 -3.21 -3.06
C VAL A 104 -3.93 -3.08 -4.37
N GLY A 105 -4.54 -3.38 -5.53
CA GLY A 105 -3.89 -3.31 -6.84
C GLY A 105 -2.77 -4.34 -7.05
N LEU A 106 -2.94 -5.58 -6.60
CA LEU A 106 -1.99 -6.69 -6.80
C LEU A 106 -2.57 -7.85 -7.65
N GLU A 107 -3.40 -7.54 -8.64
CA GLU A 107 -4.16 -8.52 -9.42
C GLU A 107 -3.30 -9.57 -10.14
N HIS A 108 -2.06 -9.25 -10.49
CA HIS A 108 -1.15 -10.10 -11.24
C HIS A 108 0.07 -10.56 -10.41
N ASP A 109 0.04 -10.33 -9.10
CA ASP A 109 1.14 -10.68 -8.22
C ASP A 109 1.19 -12.19 -7.94
N GLN A 110 2.19 -12.88 -8.51
CA GLN A 110 2.32 -14.34 -8.43
C GLN A 110 2.74 -14.81 -7.03
N ASP A 111 3.63 -14.06 -6.38
CA ASP A 111 4.10 -14.39 -5.04
C ASP A 111 2.94 -14.38 -4.04
N LEU A 112 2.08 -13.36 -4.10
CA LEU A 112 0.88 -13.31 -3.26
C LEU A 112 -0.05 -14.50 -3.50
N ARG A 113 -0.28 -14.86 -4.77
CA ARG A 113 -1.13 -16.02 -5.12
C ARG A 113 -0.55 -17.32 -4.58
N GLN A 114 0.76 -17.50 -4.72
CA GLN A 114 1.45 -18.68 -4.23
C GLN A 114 1.38 -18.76 -2.70
N THR A 115 1.64 -17.65 -1.99
CA THR A 115 1.54 -17.59 -0.53
C THR A 115 0.10 -17.87 -0.06
N ILE A 116 -0.92 -17.33 -0.74
CA ILE A 116 -2.32 -17.61 -0.40
C ILE A 116 -2.64 -19.09 -0.54
N LYS A 117 -2.14 -19.74 -1.59
CA LYS A 117 -2.29 -21.18 -1.79
C LYS A 117 -1.62 -21.99 -0.69
N GLU A 118 -0.41 -21.60 -0.30
CA GLU A 118 0.35 -22.28 0.75
C GLU A 118 -0.26 -22.08 2.14
N GLU A 119 -0.71 -20.87 2.47
CA GLU A 119 -1.24 -20.55 3.81
C GLU A 119 -2.69 -21.01 4.00
N PHE A 120 -3.53 -20.93 2.97
CA PHE A 120 -4.97 -21.17 3.10
C PHE A 120 -5.48 -22.37 2.30
N GLY A 121 -4.63 -22.99 1.47
CA GLY A 121 -5.02 -24.16 0.66
C GLY A 121 -5.96 -23.85 -0.51
N ILE A 122 -6.17 -22.57 -0.85
CA ILE A 122 -7.06 -22.15 -1.95
C ILE A 122 -6.26 -21.77 -3.19
N THR A 123 -6.73 -22.19 -4.37
CA THR A 123 -6.09 -21.81 -5.64
C THR A 123 -6.87 -20.70 -6.31
N LEU A 124 -6.18 -19.61 -6.68
CA LEU A 124 -6.76 -18.44 -7.35
C LEU A 124 -6.55 -18.53 -8.87
N GLU A 125 -7.34 -19.37 -9.54
CA GLU A 125 -7.25 -19.59 -10.99
C GLU A 125 -7.94 -18.50 -11.83
N ARG A 126 -8.87 -17.75 -11.22
CA ARG A 126 -9.66 -16.71 -11.88
C ARG A 126 -9.11 -15.33 -11.53
N LEU A 127 -8.41 -14.68 -12.46
CA LEU A 127 -8.15 -13.24 -12.47
C LEU A 127 -7.76 -12.81 -13.88
#